data_AF-A0A1T2KTV2-F1
#
_entry.id   AF-A0A1T2KTV2-F1
#
_cell.length_a   1.000
_cell.length_b   1.000
_cell.length_c   1.000
_cell.angle_alpha   90.00
_cell.angle_beta   90.00
_cell.angle_gamma   90.00
#
_symmetry.space_group_name_H-M   'P 1'
#
loop_
_entity.id
_entity.type
_entity.pdbx_description
1 polymer ?
#
loop_
_entity_poly.entity_id
_entity_poly.type
_entity_poly.pdbx_seq_one_letter_code
_entity_poly.pdbx_strand_id
1 'polypeptide(L)'
;MAKETLPAIGENEASGEIAELYDDLRQTLNVTAINYVWRHIATIDGGLRWAWDAAKPMFVSGRVESECEHLQAQLSYPKLPALSDTTLSLVGVEDDGRNMICAILDTYNRGNLLNMVSLSALLAEPEIPPAGDRALVDLPFTDIVLPPIPEVVDLSGEVSEQVLVLNDLGAKPGPNRVVARIYKHIALWPGYLSLSWVQLAEMHSDGSL
;
A
#
# COMPACT_ATOMS: atom_id res chain seq x y z
N MET A 1 -17.81 11.92 8.28
CA MET A 1 -17.41 10.95 7.24
C MET A 1 -16.25 11.54 6.48
N ALA A 2 -15.07 10.92 6.53
CA ALA A 2 -13.89 11.41 5.82
C ALA A 2 -14.14 11.31 4.31
N LYS A 3 -14.62 12.41 3.73
CA LYS A 3 -14.93 12.57 2.31
C LYS A 3 -13.78 13.25 1.55
N GLU A 4 -12.78 13.72 2.28
CA GLU A 4 -11.68 14.51 1.74
C GLU A 4 -10.44 13.64 1.65
N THR A 5 -10.26 13.04 0.47
CA THR A 5 -8.96 12.50 0.09
C THR A 5 -7.97 13.67 0.02
N LEU A 6 -6.73 13.45 0.46
CA LEU A 6 -5.65 14.38 0.17
C LEU A 6 -5.63 14.66 -1.35
N PRO A 7 -5.29 15.88 -1.77
CA PRO A 7 -5.19 16.19 -3.20
C PRO A 7 -4.14 15.26 -3.83
N ALA A 8 -4.41 14.75 -5.02
CA ALA A 8 -3.46 13.92 -5.76
C ALA A 8 -3.69 14.12 -7.24
N ILE A 9 -2.63 14.14 -8.04
CA ILE A 9 -2.74 14.20 -9.50
C ILE A 9 -2.91 12.78 -10.02
N GLY A 10 -4.09 12.47 -10.57
CA GLY A 10 -4.39 11.18 -11.15
C GLY A 10 -3.46 10.85 -12.33
N GLU A 11 -3.23 9.55 -12.59
CA GLU A 11 -2.39 9.13 -13.71
C GLU A 11 -2.94 9.61 -15.07
N ASN A 12 -4.27 9.67 -15.20
CA ASN A 12 -4.95 10.17 -16.40
C ASN A 12 -4.97 11.71 -16.50
N GLU A 13 -4.64 12.41 -15.43
CA GLU A 13 -4.60 13.88 -15.34
C GLU A 13 -3.17 14.41 -15.47
N ALA A 14 -2.18 13.54 -15.30
CA ALA A 14 -0.77 13.88 -15.42
C ALA A 14 -0.45 14.33 -16.84
N SER A 15 0.29 15.42 -16.95
CA SER A 15 0.75 15.98 -18.23
C SER A 15 2.12 16.64 -18.04
N GLY A 16 2.83 16.87 -19.16
CA GLY A 16 4.17 17.44 -19.15
C GLY A 16 5.13 16.66 -18.25
N GLU A 17 5.90 17.38 -17.42
CA GLU A 17 6.90 16.79 -16.54
C GLU A 17 6.35 15.70 -15.59
N ILE A 18 5.12 15.87 -15.08
CA ILE A 18 4.54 14.90 -14.14
C ILE A 18 4.28 13.56 -14.83
N ALA A 19 3.81 13.58 -16.08
CA ALA A 19 3.61 12.36 -16.85
C ALA A 19 4.94 11.64 -17.13
N GLU A 20 5.99 12.40 -17.50
CA GLU A 20 7.34 11.87 -17.71
C GLU A 20 7.91 11.23 -16.43
N LEU A 21 7.73 11.89 -15.28
CA LEU A 21 8.15 11.36 -13.97
C LEU A 21 7.38 10.11 -13.56
N TYR A 22 6.07 10.06 -13.82
CA TYR A 22 5.27 8.85 -13.57
C TYR A 22 5.74 7.67 -14.44
N ASP A 23 6.08 7.91 -15.70
CA ASP A 23 6.61 6.86 -16.58
C ASP A 23 7.97 6.34 -16.10
N ASP A 24 8.86 7.23 -15.66
CA ASP A 24 10.17 6.84 -15.12
C ASP A 24 10.06 6.08 -13.78
N LEU A 25 9.15 6.52 -12.89
CA LEU A 25 8.77 5.79 -11.67
C LEU A 25 8.28 4.37 -12.01
N ARG A 26 7.38 4.27 -12.99
CA ARG A 26 6.79 3.00 -13.43
C ARG A 26 7.85 2.02 -13.91
N GLN A 27 8.77 2.50 -14.75
CA GLN A 27 9.87 1.72 -15.28
C GLN A 27 10.88 1.33 -14.20
N THR A 28 11.25 2.26 -13.33
CA THR A 28 12.26 2.03 -12.28
C THR A 28 11.77 1.05 -11.22
N LEU A 29 10.52 1.18 -10.80
CA LEU A 29 9.93 0.35 -9.73
C LEU A 29 9.27 -0.92 -10.25
N ASN A 30 9.11 -1.05 -11.57
CA ASN A 30 8.37 -2.13 -12.23
C ASN A 30 6.97 -2.32 -11.63
N VAL A 31 6.20 -1.24 -11.57
CA VAL A 31 4.83 -1.23 -11.05
C VAL A 31 3.83 -0.95 -12.17
N THR A 32 2.58 -1.34 -12.02
CA THR A 32 1.52 -1.05 -13.01
C THR A 32 0.74 0.23 -12.72
N ALA A 33 0.78 0.70 -11.47
CA ALA A 33 0.09 1.91 -11.02
C ALA A 33 0.97 2.74 -10.09
N ILE A 34 0.83 4.07 -10.16
CA ILE A 34 1.60 4.98 -9.31
C ILE A 34 0.95 5.06 -7.93
N ASN A 35 1.76 4.78 -6.90
CA ASN A 35 1.28 4.79 -5.52
C ASN A 35 0.70 6.17 -5.16
N TYR A 36 -0.46 6.16 -4.49
CA TYR A 36 -0.73 7.00 -3.32
C TYR A 36 0.06 8.32 -3.22
N VAL A 37 1.16 8.15 -2.49
CA VAL A 37 2.04 9.18 -1.98
C VAL A 37 2.77 9.96 -3.07
N TRP A 38 3.27 9.30 -4.13
CA TRP A 38 3.91 9.98 -5.25
C TRP A 38 2.94 10.90 -5.97
N ARG A 39 1.67 10.48 -6.12
CA ARG A 39 0.62 11.31 -6.72
C ARG A 39 0.21 12.49 -5.86
N HIS A 40 0.30 12.35 -4.53
CA HIS A 40 0.11 13.47 -3.62
C HIS A 40 1.28 14.46 -3.69
N ILE A 41 2.53 13.98 -3.68
CA ILE A 41 3.73 14.81 -3.80
C ILE A 41 3.71 15.62 -5.11
N ALA A 42 3.15 15.07 -6.19
CA ALA A 42 2.97 15.76 -7.47
C ALA A 42 2.10 17.03 -7.38
N THR A 43 1.27 17.19 -6.34
CA THR A 43 0.48 18.41 -6.12
C THR A 43 1.31 19.58 -5.60
N ILE A 44 2.54 19.31 -5.16
CA ILE A 44 3.50 20.31 -4.68
C ILE A 44 4.37 20.73 -5.85
N ASP A 45 4.44 22.03 -6.13
CA ASP A 45 5.26 22.57 -7.22
C ASP A 45 6.73 22.13 -7.08
N GLY A 46 7.27 21.47 -8.11
CA GLY A 46 8.59 20.84 -8.11
C GLY A 46 8.79 19.67 -7.13
N GLY A 47 7.79 19.32 -6.31
CA GLY A 47 7.90 18.33 -5.24
C GLY A 47 8.19 16.93 -5.75
N LEU A 48 7.50 16.50 -6.82
CA LEU A 48 7.71 15.16 -7.38
C LEU A 48 9.11 15.02 -8.01
N ARG A 49 9.55 16.04 -8.75
CA ARG A 49 10.90 16.09 -9.33
C ARG A 49 11.95 15.94 -8.23
N TRP A 50 11.88 16.80 -7.21
CA TRP A 50 12.84 16.78 -6.11
C TRP A 50 12.87 15.44 -5.38
N ALA A 51 11.68 14.91 -5.03
CA ALA A 51 11.59 13.64 -4.30
C ALA A 51 12.09 12.47 -5.15
N TRP A 52 11.79 12.46 -6.45
CA TRP A 52 12.19 11.37 -7.33
C TRP A 52 13.69 11.40 -7.67
N ASP A 53 14.27 12.57 -7.92
CA ASP A 53 15.70 12.71 -8.16
C ASP A 53 16.53 12.23 -6.95
N ALA A 54 16.03 12.46 -5.74
CA ALA A 54 16.65 11.95 -4.51
C ALA A 54 16.42 10.44 -4.30
N ALA A 55 15.22 9.93 -4.59
CA ALA A 55 14.86 8.54 -4.32
C ALA A 55 15.40 7.55 -5.36
N LYS A 56 15.40 7.93 -6.64
CA LYS A 56 15.75 7.04 -7.76
C LYS A 56 17.11 6.37 -7.62
N PRO A 57 18.21 7.06 -7.23
CA PRO A 57 19.51 6.41 -7.04
C PRO A 57 19.45 5.25 -6.03
N MET A 58 18.67 5.40 -4.96
CA MET A 58 18.51 4.35 -3.95
C MET A 58 17.78 3.12 -4.51
N PHE A 59 16.73 3.32 -5.31
CA PHE A 59 16.03 2.21 -5.99
C PHE A 59 16.90 1.55 -7.06
N VAL A 60 17.60 2.32 -7.89
CA VAL A 60 18.46 1.78 -8.95
C VAL A 60 19.60 0.94 -8.35
N SER A 61 20.16 1.36 -7.21
CA SER A 61 21.20 0.60 -6.51
C SER A 61 20.73 -0.73 -5.89
N GLY A 62 19.41 -0.96 -5.75
CA GLY A 62 18.86 -2.11 -5.01
C GLY A 62 18.92 -1.98 -3.49
N ARG A 63 19.38 -0.82 -2.97
CA ARG A 63 19.48 -0.56 -1.53
C ARG A 63 18.10 -0.53 -0.88
N VAL A 64 17.10 0.09 -1.50
CA VAL A 64 15.75 0.15 -0.91
C VAL A 64 15.19 -1.24 -0.69
N GLU A 65 15.31 -2.12 -1.70
CA GLU A 65 14.88 -3.50 -1.62
C GLU A 65 15.60 -4.29 -0.52
N SER A 66 16.93 -4.14 -0.43
CA SER A 66 17.74 -4.83 0.58
C SER A 66 17.36 -4.37 1.99
N GLU A 67 17.15 -3.07 2.20
CA GLU A 67 16.70 -2.54 3.50
C GLU A 67 15.25 -2.94 3.82
N CYS A 68 14.38 -3.12 2.81
CA CYS A 68 13.03 -3.67 3.02
C CYS A 68 13.08 -5.12 3.51
N GLU A 69 13.96 -5.94 2.96
CA GLU A 69 14.16 -7.33 3.43
C GLU A 69 14.71 -7.35 4.86
N HIS A 70 15.74 -6.56 5.16
CA HIS A 70 16.26 -6.41 6.52
C HIS A 70 15.22 -5.92 7.52
N LEU A 71 14.37 -4.98 7.13
CA LEU A 71 13.30 -4.47 7.97
C LEU A 71 12.26 -5.56 8.23
N GLN A 72 11.80 -6.26 7.20
CA GLN A 72 10.84 -7.36 7.36
C GLN A 72 11.35 -8.45 8.30
N ALA A 73 12.63 -8.81 8.21
CA ALA A 73 13.25 -9.80 9.09
C ALA A 73 13.29 -9.38 10.58
N GLN A 74 13.15 -8.08 10.86
CA GLN A 74 13.13 -7.51 12.21
C GLN A 74 11.73 -7.21 12.74
N LEU A 75 10.71 -7.20 11.87
CA LEU A 75 9.33 -6.95 12.27
C LEU A 75 8.79 -8.14 13.07
N SER A 76 8.27 -7.86 14.26
CA SER A 76 7.55 -8.83 15.08
C SER A 76 6.06 -8.60 14.93
N TYR A 77 5.39 -9.47 14.16
CA TYR A 77 3.94 -9.39 14.01
C TYR A 77 3.21 -10.13 15.14
N PRO A 78 2.07 -9.60 15.60
CA PRO A 78 1.16 -10.33 16.47
C PRO A 78 0.66 -11.61 15.78
N LYS A 79 0.48 -12.68 16.57
CA LYS A 79 0.00 -13.96 16.06
C LYS A 79 -1.52 -13.93 15.97
N LEU A 80 -2.02 -13.89 14.76
CA LEU A 80 -3.46 -14.02 14.48
C LEU A 80 -3.88 -15.50 14.46
N PRO A 81 -5.10 -15.83 14.90
CA PRO A 81 -5.66 -17.16 14.73
C PRO A 81 -5.84 -17.45 13.23
N ALA A 82 -5.43 -18.64 12.81
CA ALA A 82 -5.59 -19.06 11.42
C ALA A 82 -7.08 -19.17 11.06
N LEU A 83 -7.45 -18.64 9.90
CA LEU A 83 -8.79 -18.81 9.33
C LEU A 83 -8.84 -20.14 8.59
N SER A 84 -9.75 -21.03 9.00
CA SER A 84 -9.89 -22.33 8.33
C SER A 84 -10.50 -22.20 6.94
N ASP A 85 -10.29 -23.20 6.09
CA ASP A 85 -10.88 -23.20 4.75
C ASP A 85 -12.41 -23.14 4.81
N THR A 86 -13.01 -23.84 5.76
CA THR A 86 -14.46 -23.80 5.98
C THR A 86 -14.91 -22.41 6.41
N THR A 87 -14.18 -21.73 7.30
CA THR A 87 -14.50 -20.37 7.73
C THR A 87 -14.52 -19.40 6.56
N LEU A 88 -13.49 -19.47 5.70
CA LEU A 88 -13.37 -18.60 4.53
C LEU A 88 -14.49 -18.86 3.51
N SER A 89 -14.79 -20.12 3.19
CA SER A 89 -15.90 -20.45 2.28
C SER A 89 -17.26 -19.98 2.82
N LEU A 90 -17.52 -20.15 4.13
CA LEU A 90 -18.77 -19.69 4.76
C LEU A 90 -18.99 -18.17 4.68
N VAL A 91 -17.91 -17.40 4.52
CA VAL A 91 -17.99 -15.93 4.33
C VAL A 91 -17.81 -15.52 2.85
N GLY A 92 -17.93 -16.46 1.92
CA GLY A 92 -17.88 -16.21 0.48
C GLY A 92 -16.46 -16.07 -0.10
N VAL A 93 -15.46 -16.67 0.55
CA VAL A 93 -14.05 -16.66 0.11
C VAL A 93 -13.64 -18.07 -0.29
N GLU A 94 -13.93 -18.39 -1.55
CA GLU A 94 -13.51 -19.62 -2.22
C GLU A 94 -12.03 -19.53 -2.67
N ASP A 95 -11.48 -20.64 -3.20
CA ASP A 95 -10.05 -20.76 -3.50
C ASP A 95 -9.49 -19.67 -4.44
N ASP A 96 -10.27 -19.29 -5.47
CA ASP A 96 -9.91 -18.20 -6.39
C ASP A 96 -9.90 -16.83 -5.68
N GLY A 97 -10.90 -16.59 -4.83
CA GLY A 97 -10.98 -15.42 -3.96
C GLY A 97 -9.78 -15.32 -3.03
N ARG A 98 -9.32 -16.45 -2.46
CA ARG A 98 -8.12 -16.46 -1.59
C ARG A 98 -6.86 -16.09 -2.35
N ASN A 99 -6.64 -16.70 -3.51
CA ASN A 99 -5.47 -16.39 -4.34
C ASN A 99 -5.46 -14.90 -4.71
N MET A 100 -6.64 -14.34 -5.03
CA MET A 100 -6.77 -12.92 -5.33
C MET A 100 -6.53 -12.03 -4.11
N ILE A 101 -7.08 -12.39 -2.94
CA ILE A 101 -6.82 -11.66 -1.68
C ILE A 101 -5.31 -11.67 -1.37
N CYS A 102 -4.64 -12.82 -1.45
CA CYS A 102 -3.20 -12.92 -1.22
C CYS A 102 -2.41 -12.03 -2.20
N ALA A 103 -2.73 -12.06 -3.49
CA ALA A 103 -2.11 -11.19 -4.50
C ALA A 103 -2.27 -9.70 -4.19
N ILE A 104 -3.47 -9.32 -3.74
CA ILE A 104 -3.76 -7.94 -3.29
C ILE A 104 -2.88 -7.58 -2.09
N LEU A 105 -2.82 -8.45 -1.07
CA LEU A 105 -2.00 -8.23 0.12
C LEU A 105 -0.51 -8.12 -0.23
N ASP A 106 0.02 -9.01 -1.06
CA ASP A 106 1.42 -8.98 -1.51
C ASP A 106 1.76 -7.68 -2.23
N THR A 107 0.85 -7.21 -3.09
CA THR A 107 1.03 -5.93 -3.80
C THR A 107 1.12 -4.75 -2.83
N TYR A 108 0.25 -4.69 -1.82
CA TYR A 108 0.28 -3.61 -0.83
C TYR A 108 1.45 -3.76 0.15
N ASN A 109 1.78 -4.97 0.58
CA ASN A 109 2.92 -5.23 1.46
C ASN A 109 4.20 -4.75 0.78
N ARG A 110 4.44 -5.16 -0.47
CA ARG A 110 5.59 -4.71 -1.25
C ARG A 110 5.60 -3.20 -1.43
N GLY A 111 4.50 -2.63 -1.95
CA GLY A 111 4.42 -1.20 -2.25
C GLY A 111 4.58 -0.33 -1.00
N ASN A 112 3.96 -0.70 0.11
CA ASN A 112 4.05 0.06 1.36
C ASN A 112 5.45 -0.04 1.99
N LEU A 113 6.10 -1.21 1.93
CA LEU A 113 7.48 -1.37 2.38
C LEU A 113 8.43 -0.46 1.61
N LEU A 114 8.38 -0.50 0.27
CA LEU A 114 9.22 0.34 -0.58
C LEU A 114 9.02 1.83 -0.29
N ASN A 115 7.77 2.27 -0.16
CA ASN A 115 7.46 3.67 0.15
C ASN A 115 7.91 4.05 1.55
N MET A 116 7.68 3.20 2.56
CA MET A 116 8.09 3.50 3.93
C MET A 116 9.60 3.68 4.03
N VAL A 117 10.41 2.78 3.44
CA VAL A 117 11.87 2.87 3.49
C VAL A 117 12.36 4.09 2.71
N SER A 118 11.93 4.25 1.46
CA SER A 118 12.40 5.35 0.60
C SER A 118 11.99 6.73 1.13
N LEU A 119 10.76 6.91 1.57
CA LEU A 119 10.29 8.19 2.11
C LEU A 119 10.92 8.50 3.47
N SER A 120 11.19 7.49 4.30
CA SER A 120 11.93 7.69 5.55
C SER A 120 13.36 8.17 5.27
N ALA A 121 14.01 7.63 4.23
CA ALA A 121 15.32 8.11 3.80
C ALA A 121 15.28 9.57 3.31
N LEU A 122 14.22 9.98 2.59
CA LEU A 122 14.03 11.39 2.19
C LEU A 122 13.86 12.34 3.39
N LEU A 123 13.25 11.87 4.49
CA LEU A 123 13.05 12.68 5.69
C LEU A 123 14.30 12.81 6.57
N ALA A 124 15.18 11.83 6.55
CA ALA A 124 16.42 11.85 7.32
C ALA A 124 17.49 12.67 6.57
N GLU A 125 18.09 12.07 5.54
CA GLU A 125 18.99 12.68 4.56
C GLU A 125 19.24 11.62 3.48
N PRO A 126 18.84 11.82 2.21
CA PRO A 126 19.00 10.80 1.18
C PRO A 126 20.47 10.65 0.80
N GLU A 127 20.97 9.42 0.88
CA GLU A 127 22.29 9.08 0.34
C GLU A 127 22.20 8.74 -1.15
N ILE A 128 23.27 9.01 -1.88
CA ILE A 128 23.46 8.50 -3.25
C ILE A 128 24.35 7.27 -3.13
N PRO A 129 23.79 6.06 -2.93
CA PRO A 129 24.59 4.87 -2.83
C PRO A 129 25.32 4.63 -4.16
N PRO A 130 26.54 4.06 -4.12
CA PRO A 130 27.19 3.62 -5.35
C PRO A 130 26.29 2.61 -6.05
N ALA A 131 26.33 2.61 -7.38
CA ALA A 131 25.73 1.52 -8.14
C ALA A 131 26.37 0.20 -7.69
N GLY A 132 25.58 -0.68 -7.10
CA GLY A 132 26.00 -1.97 -6.59
C GLY A 132 25.27 -3.10 -7.31
N ASP A 133 25.73 -4.32 -7.08
CA ASP A 133 25.01 -5.50 -7.53
C ASP A 133 23.66 -5.57 -6.83
N ARG A 134 22.59 -5.66 -7.62
CA ARG A 134 21.24 -5.88 -7.09
C ARG A 134 21.17 -7.29 -6.55
N ALA A 135 21.20 -7.41 -5.22
CA ALA A 135 20.94 -8.67 -4.55
C ALA A 135 19.54 -9.17 -4.90
N LEU A 136 19.40 -10.50 -5.00
CA LEU A 136 18.08 -11.12 -4.97
C LEU A 136 17.52 -10.91 -3.57
N VAL A 137 16.34 -10.30 -3.49
CA VAL A 137 15.64 -10.01 -2.24
C VAL A 137 14.35 -10.82 -2.16
N ASP A 138 14.00 -11.27 -0.97
CA ASP A 138 12.73 -11.90 -0.67
C ASP A 138 11.69 -10.84 -0.29
N LEU A 139 11.07 -10.24 -1.31
CA LEU A 139 9.96 -9.29 -1.14
C LEU A 139 8.67 -9.90 -1.68
N PRO A 140 7.51 -9.64 -1.06
CA PRO A 140 6.22 -10.09 -1.56
C PRO A 140 6.02 -9.73 -3.04
N PHE A 141 5.57 -10.68 -3.84
CA PHE A 141 5.37 -10.48 -5.27
C PHE A 141 4.20 -11.32 -5.77
N THR A 142 3.48 -10.77 -6.75
CA THR A 142 2.45 -11.48 -7.48
C THR A 142 2.48 -11.09 -8.96
N ASP A 143 2.20 -12.06 -9.82
CA ASP A 143 1.95 -11.88 -11.26
C ASP A 143 0.45 -11.84 -11.59
N ILE A 144 -0.42 -12.01 -10.58
CA ILE A 144 -1.86 -12.00 -10.75
C ILE A 144 -2.32 -10.56 -11.05
N VAL A 145 -3.11 -10.43 -12.13
CA VAL A 145 -3.76 -9.16 -12.47
C VAL A 145 -4.89 -8.88 -11.49
N LEU A 146 -4.76 -7.79 -10.74
CA LEU A 146 -5.73 -7.42 -9.72
C LEU A 146 -6.98 -6.76 -10.32
N PRO A 147 -8.16 -6.94 -9.70
CA PRO A 147 -9.37 -6.21 -10.09
C PRO A 147 -9.21 -4.69 -9.87
N PRO A 148 -10.07 -3.87 -10.50
CA PRO A 148 -10.10 -2.45 -10.22
C PRO A 148 -10.54 -2.18 -8.77
N ILE A 149 -9.96 -1.14 -8.16
CA ILE A 149 -10.30 -0.74 -6.79
C ILE A 149 -11.64 0.00 -6.82
N PRO A 150 -12.65 -0.42 -6.04
CA PRO A 150 -13.91 0.33 -5.94
C PRO A 150 -13.71 1.65 -5.19
N GLU A 151 -14.53 2.65 -5.51
CA GLU A 151 -14.64 3.84 -4.67
C GLU A 151 -15.62 3.59 -3.52
N VAL A 152 -15.37 4.22 -2.37
CA VAL A 152 -16.16 3.99 -1.14
C VAL A 152 -17.64 4.31 -1.36
N VAL A 153 -17.92 5.31 -2.21
CA VAL A 153 -19.28 5.74 -2.55
C VAL A 153 -20.05 4.72 -3.40
N ASP A 154 -19.34 3.81 -4.06
CA ASP A 154 -19.93 2.77 -4.92
C ASP A 154 -20.18 1.46 -4.14
N LEU A 155 -19.65 1.35 -2.91
CA LEU A 155 -19.87 0.21 -2.02
C LEU A 155 -21.26 0.31 -1.36
N SER A 156 -21.81 -0.83 -0.95
CA SER A 156 -23.01 -0.83 -0.10
C SER A 156 -22.74 -0.10 1.22
N GLY A 157 -23.80 0.43 1.86
CA GLY A 157 -23.66 1.20 3.10
C GLY A 157 -22.86 0.47 4.18
N GLU A 158 -23.19 -0.79 4.44
CA GLU A 158 -22.53 -1.64 5.43
C GLU A 158 -21.05 -1.89 5.10
N VAL A 159 -20.73 -2.17 3.83
CA VAL A 159 -19.34 -2.41 3.40
C VAL A 159 -18.52 -1.12 3.47
N SER A 160 -19.11 0.00 3.05
CA SER A 160 -18.47 1.31 3.14
C SER A 160 -18.15 1.69 4.59
N GLU A 161 -19.05 1.40 5.53
CA GLU A 161 -18.86 1.63 6.96
C GLU A 161 -17.71 0.76 7.49
N GLN A 162 -17.71 -0.53 7.14
CA GLN A 162 -16.65 -1.46 7.57
C GLN A 162 -15.27 -1.04 7.04
N VAL A 163 -15.17 -0.55 5.80
CA VAL A 163 -13.93 0.02 5.22
C VAL A 163 -13.45 1.21 6.05
N LEU A 164 -14.35 2.13 6.41
CA LEU A 164 -13.99 3.31 7.20
C LEU A 164 -13.57 2.96 8.62
N VAL A 165 -14.23 1.99 9.24
CA VAL A 165 -13.91 1.52 10.60
C VAL A 165 -12.53 0.84 10.63
N LEU A 166 -12.22 -0.01 9.64
CA LEU A 166 -10.87 -0.58 9.49
C LEU A 166 -9.81 0.49 9.23
N ASN A 167 -10.13 1.47 8.39
CA ASN A 167 -9.21 2.57 8.09
C ASN A 167 -8.87 3.42 9.31
N ASP A 168 -9.71 3.42 10.34
CA ASP A 168 -9.51 4.19 11.55
C ASP A 168 -8.52 3.51 12.51
N LEU A 169 -8.22 2.23 12.33
CA LEU A 169 -7.22 1.51 13.10
C LEU A 169 -5.82 2.11 12.88
N GLY A 170 -5.20 2.58 13.96
CA GLY A 170 -3.88 3.24 13.91
C GLY A 170 -3.88 4.62 13.23
N ALA A 171 -5.04 5.12 12.78
CA ALA A 171 -5.11 6.41 12.10
C ALA A 171 -5.04 7.58 13.09
N LYS A 172 -4.08 8.49 12.86
CA LYS A 172 -4.02 9.73 13.63
C LYS A 172 -5.33 10.53 13.48
N PRO A 173 -5.89 11.06 14.58
CA PRO A 173 -7.00 11.99 14.49
C PRO A 173 -6.55 13.27 13.76
N GLY A 174 -7.43 13.85 12.95
CA GLY A 174 -7.19 15.16 12.36
C GLY A 174 -7.74 15.34 10.95
N PRO A 175 -7.57 16.56 10.39
CA PRO A 175 -7.80 16.80 8.98
C PRO A 175 -6.81 15.98 8.15
N ASN A 176 -7.16 15.65 6.89
CA ASN A 176 -6.36 14.85 5.95
C ASN A 176 -6.35 13.33 6.15
N ARG A 177 -7.43 12.76 6.70
CA ARG A 177 -7.58 11.29 6.73
C ARG A 177 -7.77 10.73 5.32
N VAL A 178 -6.79 9.95 4.87
CA VAL A 178 -6.87 9.18 3.62
C VAL A 178 -7.44 7.80 3.94
N VAL A 179 -8.35 7.33 3.09
CA VAL A 179 -8.78 5.93 3.12
C VAL A 179 -7.74 5.08 2.41
N ALA A 180 -7.09 4.18 3.15
CA ALA A 180 -6.09 3.28 2.63
C ALA A 180 -6.70 2.37 1.55
N ARG A 181 -6.03 2.32 0.41
CA ARG A 181 -6.50 1.58 -0.78
C ARG A 181 -6.72 0.10 -0.51
N ILE A 182 -5.94 -0.50 0.38
CA ILE A 182 -6.05 -1.91 0.76
C ILE A 182 -7.45 -2.26 1.25
N TYR A 183 -8.06 -1.46 2.14
CA TYR A 183 -9.39 -1.74 2.66
C TYR A 183 -10.46 -1.61 1.57
N LYS A 184 -10.32 -0.63 0.67
CA LYS A 184 -11.20 -0.52 -0.50
C LYS A 184 -11.09 -1.73 -1.43
N HIS A 185 -9.88 -2.22 -1.66
CA HIS A 185 -9.64 -3.34 -2.57
C HIS A 185 -10.15 -4.65 -1.99
N ILE A 186 -9.94 -4.87 -0.68
CA ILE A 186 -10.43 -6.04 0.05
C ILE A 186 -11.96 -6.01 0.22
N ALA A 187 -12.60 -4.84 0.10
CA ALA A 187 -14.06 -4.72 0.13
C ALA A 187 -14.79 -5.50 -0.97
N LEU A 188 -14.08 -5.98 -2.00
CA LEU A 188 -14.59 -6.94 -2.98
C LEU A 188 -14.94 -8.30 -2.34
N TRP A 189 -14.39 -8.61 -1.15
CA TRP A 189 -14.75 -9.75 -0.30
C TRP A 189 -15.25 -9.27 1.07
N PRO A 190 -16.50 -8.79 1.18
CA PRO A 190 -17.04 -8.25 2.44
C PRO A 190 -16.91 -9.19 3.64
N GLY A 191 -17.08 -10.49 3.42
CA GLY A 191 -16.93 -11.49 4.48
C GLY A 191 -15.52 -11.55 5.06
N TYR A 192 -14.50 -11.49 4.21
CA TYR A 192 -13.09 -11.41 4.64
C TYR A 192 -12.78 -10.07 5.33
N LEU A 193 -13.34 -8.97 4.82
CA LEU A 193 -13.21 -7.64 5.42
C LEU A 193 -13.74 -7.65 6.87
N SER A 194 -14.89 -8.28 7.11
CA SER A 194 -15.48 -8.43 8.45
C SER A 194 -14.64 -9.31 9.37
N LEU A 195 -14.11 -10.43 8.88
CA LEU A 195 -13.20 -11.29 9.68
C LEU A 195 -11.92 -10.53 10.07
N SER A 196 -11.36 -9.78 9.13
CA SER A 196 -10.16 -8.96 9.36
C SER A 196 -10.42 -7.90 10.43
N TRP A 197 -11.59 -7.27 10.42
CA TRP A 197 -11.98 -6.31 11.47
C TRP A 197 -12.01 -6.95 12.85
N VAL A 198 -12.68 -8.10 13.00
CA VAL A 198 -12.78 -8.78 14.31
C VAL A 198 -11.38 -9.08 14.87
N GLN A 199 -10.48 -9.59 14.03
CA GLN A 199 -9.11 -9.89 14.43
C GLN A 199 -8.29 -8.65 14.81
N LEU A 200 -8.36 -7.59 13.99
CA LEU A 200 -7.55 -6.39 14.19
C LEU A 200 -8.09 -5.46 15.28
N ALA A 201 -9.40 -5.43 15.51
CA ALA A 201 -10.03 -4.60 16.54
C ALA A 201 -9.66 -5.03 17.96
N GLU A 202 -9.58 -6.35 18.20
CA GLU A 202 -9.14 -6.90 19.48
C GLU A 202 -7.69 -6.48 19.78
N MET A 203 -6.81 -6.63 18.80
CA MET A 203 -5.40 -6.23 18.90
C MET A 203 -5.21 -4.73 19.06
N HIS A 204 -6.03 -3.92 18.38
CA HIS A 204 -5.99 -2.48 18.58
C HIS A 204 -6.40 -2.09 20.00
N SER A 205 -7.37 -2.80 20.57
CA SER A 205 -7.90 -2.53 21.91
C SER A 205 -6.92 -2.91 23.02
N ASP A 206 -6.10 -3.96 22.82
CA ASP A 206 -5.08 -4.39 23.79
C ASP A 206 -3.69 -3.77 23.58
N GLY A 207 -3.51 -2.98 22.51
CA GLY A 207 -2.28 -2.26 22.20
C GLY A 207 -1.19 -3.12 21.54
N SER A 208 -1.56 -4.29 21.00
CA SER A 208 -0.66 -5.16 20.23
C SER A 208 -0.55 -4.79 18.74
N LEU A 209 -1.39 -3.86 18.27
CA LEU A 209 -1.33 -3.26 16.92
C LEU A 209 -0.36 -2.05 16.85
#